data_AF-A0A5C6ACS2-F1
#
_entry.id   AF-A0A5C6ACS2-F1
#
_cell.length_a   1.000
_cell.length_b   1.000
_cell.length_c   1.000
_cell.angle_alpha   90.00
_cell.angle_beta   90.00
_cell.angle_gamma   90.00
#
_symmetry.space_group_name_H-M   'P 1'
#
loop_
_entity.id
_entity.type
_entity.pdbx_description
1 polymer ?
#
loop_
_entity_poly.entity_id
_entity_poly.type
_entity_poly.pdbx_seq_one_letter_code
_entity_poly.pdbx_strand_id
1 'polypeptide(L)'
;MDQVKVALAWLQKHHFWVLSLVVVIATLGVWYTSSSSVASQTKAARTKIDGEFSAVGSIQNQPFKPNDDINRKQQIETQKLAADVLREWEDLYRVQKENVLIWPPELGDRFVEAVKDAKFGDSISSKRREEYLNYIKETFPSLVEIVDAELYAEEGGGGQRGGRGGGGEFGGGEYSGAVGDDGEPLETHLVQWLDQGELRARLVPETVPSPIEIWLLQEDLWVYRTLLQAIADTNESTGASRRDRAAVQTIVEMKVGQAAGGGDATGRTLVAPDASESTSAGGYGGEFNGGGYGSELGAEGGGYGGEFSRGGYGGEFGAEGGGGGANALLAGRYIDDTGAPIPDVPEDFKFGREFKRLPVRMTLEMDTRYLAKLMWELANAPLQVEVDQVRFNPEGEGGRASGSSVGSGEVAVFDRQPTKGTVVLQGIVYIFNPPDPSIVQSDDAGAVE
;
A
#
# COMPACT_ATOMS: atom_id res chain seq x y z
N MET A 1 39.83 75.75 75.08
CA MET A 1 40.95 75.34 74.21
C MET A 1 41.72 74.12 74.74
N ASP A 2 41.61 73.74 76.02
CA ASP A 2 42.33 72.56 76.55
C ASP A 2 41.80 71.19 76.08
N GLN A 3 40.48 71.03 75.88
CA GLN A 3 39.93 69.75 75.39
C GLN A 3 40.41 69.41 73.98
N VAL A 4 40.64 70.42 73.13
CA VAL A 4 41.21 70.23 71.79
C VAL A 4 42.68 69.79 71.86
N LYS A 5 43.46 70.31 72.83
CA LYS A 5 44.86 69.89 73.03
C LYS A 5 44.97 68.46 73.56
N VAL A 6 44.07 68.05 74.46
CA VAL A 6 43.98 66.67 74.95
C VAL A 6 43.59 65.71 73.82
N ALA A 7 42.60 66.10 72.99
CA ALA A 7 42.24 65.35 71.80
C ALA A 7 43.39 65.28 70.79
N LEU A 8 44.15 66.37 70.59
CA LEU A 8 45.31 66.40 69.69
C LEU A 8 46.47 65.53 70.17
N ALA A 9 46.76 65.52 71.48
CA ALA A 9 47.82 64.70 72.05
C ALA A 9 47.46 63.20 72.02
N TRP A 10 46.18 62.88 72.26
CA TRP A 10 45.66 61.52 72.10
C TRP A 10 45.69 61.08 70.64
N LEU A 11 45.25 61.96 69.72
CA LEU A 11 45.31 61.72 68.29
C LEU A 11 46.77 61.54 67.86
N GLN A 12 47.72 62.35 68.31
CA GLN A 12 49.14 62.19 67.96
C GLN A 12 49.70 60.83 68.41
N LYS A 13 49.28 60.31 69.57
CA LYS A 13 49.68 58.99 70.08
C LYS A 13 49.02 57.82 69.32
N HIS A 14 47.80 58.01 68.81
CA HIS A 14 47.02 56.97 68.12
C HIS A 14 46.76 57.26 66.62
N HIS A 15 47.44 58.26 66.02
CA HIS A 15 47.11 58.77 64.69
C HIS A 15 47.22 57.67 63.64
N PHE A 16 48.24 56.82 63.75
CA PHE A 16 48.43 55.68 62.87
C PHE A 16 47.23 54.72 62.87
N TRP A 17 46.69 54.39 64.05
CA TRP A 17 45.56 53.47 64.20
C TRP A 17 44.24 54.11 63.73
N VAL A 18 44.02 55.39 64.05
CA VAL A 18 42.82 56.12 63.61
C VAL A 18 42.82 56.28 62.09
N LEU A 19 43.97 56.64 61.50
CA LEU A 19 44.10 56.84 60.05
C LEU A 19 43.98 55.51 59.29
N SER A 20 44.54 54.42 59.83
CA SER A 20 44.32 53.07 59.30
C SER A 20 42.83 52.66 59.30
N LEU A 21 42.11 52.89 60.41
CA LEU A 21 40.67 52.62 60.49
C LEU A 21 39.87 53.45 59.46
N VAL A 22 40.20 54.74 59.32
CA VAL A 22 39.54 55.62 58.34
C VAL A 22 39.79 55.15 56.91
N VAL A 23 41.00 54.70 56.58
CA VAL A 23 41.31 54.14 55.26
C VAL A 23 40.51 52.86 55.00
N VAL A 24 40.38 51.97 55.98
CA VAL A 24 39.57 50.75 55.85
C VAL A 24 38.08 51.08 55.63
N ILE A 25 37.53 52.05 56.36
CA ILE A 25 36.13 52.48 56.18
C ILE A 25 35.94 53.13 54.81
N ALA A 26 36.87 53.97 54.38
CA ALA A 26 36.81 54.62 53.06
C ALA A 26 36.91 53.60 51.92
N THR A 27 37.81 52.61 52.00
CA THR A 27 37.93 51.56 50.97
C THR A 27 36.70 50.66 50.94
N LEU A 28 36.12 50.30 52.09
CA LEU A 28 34.86 49.57 52.15
C LEU A 28 33.69 50.38 51.56
N GLY A 29 33.63 51.69 51.82
CA GLY A 29 32.62 52.58 51.24
C GLY A 29 32.73 52.68 49.71
N VAL A 30 33.95 52.88 49.18
CA VAL A 30 34.21 52.92 47.73
C VAL A 30 33.93 51.57 47.08
N TRP A 31 34.32 50.47 47.71
CA TRP A 31 34.02 49.12 47.23
C TRP A 31 32.52 48.85 47.18
N TYR A 32 31.78 49.21 48.23
CA TYR A 32 30.33 48.99 48.30
C TYR A 32 29.58 49.81 47.26
N THR A 33 29.93 51.09 47.10
CA THR A 33 29.31 52.00 46.11
C THR A 33 29.62 51.58 44.67
N SER A 34 30.86 51.19 44.38
CA SER A 34 31.25 50.66 43.07
C SER A 34 30.54 49.33 42.77
N SER A 35 30.55 48.39 43.72
CA SER A 35 29.94 47.06 43.54
C SER A 35 28.42 47.15 43.37
N SER A 36 27.76 48.02 44.14
CA SER A 36 26.31 48.23 44.02
C SER A 36 25.91 48.90 42.70
N SER A 37 26.70 49.87 42.20
CA SER A 37 26.47 50.49 40.89
C SER A 37 26.60 49.47 39.76
N VAL A 38 27.65 48.65 39.75
CA VAL A 38 27.85 47.60 38.73
C VAL A 38 26.75 46.54 38.82
N ALA A 39 26.36 46.12 40.02
CA ALA A 39 25.27 45.17 40.21
C ALA A 39 23.92 45.75 39.71
N SER A 40 23.65 47.03 39.96
CA SER A 40 22.45 47.72 39.48
C SER A 40 22.41 47.79 37.94
N GLN A 41 23.52 48.19 37.31
CA GLN A 41 23.61 48.25 35.85
C GLN A 41 23.48 46.87 35.20
N THR A 42 24.10 45.85 35.80
CA THR A 42 24.00 44.46 35.33
C THR A 42 22.57 43.94 35.43
N LYS A 43 21.89 44.22 36.55
CA LYS A 43 20.47 43.85 36.73
C LYS A 43 19.58 44.56 35.71
N ALA A 44 19.80 45.86 35.49
CA ALA A 44 19.03 46.62 34.50
C ALA A 44 19.23 46.09 33.08
N ALA A 45 20.49 45.80 32.69
CA ALA A 45 20.79 45.23 31.38
C ALA A 45 20.17 43.83 31.21
N ARG A 46 20.25 42.98 32.24
CA ARG A 46 19.63 41.65 32.23
C ARG A 46 18.11 41.73 32.11
N THR A 47 17.45 42.57 32.91
CA THR A 47 16.00 42.79 32.80
C THR A 47 15.59 43.31 31.43
N LYS A 48 16.39 44.18 30.82
CA LYS A 48 16.13 44.63 29.45
C LYS A 48 16.24 43.49 28.45
N ILE A 49 17.30 42.70 28.50
CA ILE A 49 17.50 41.54 27.62
C ILE A 49 16.38 40.52 27.79
N ASP A 50 16.04 40.17 29.04
CA ASP A 50 14.94 39.25 29.35
C ASP A 50 13.59 39.80 28.86
N GLY A 51 13.39 41.12 28.93
CA GLY A 51 12.22 41.81 28.39
C GLY A 51 12.12 41.72 26.87
N GLU A 52 13.23 41.92 26.15
CA GLU A 52 13.28 41.77 24.68
C GLU A 52 13.03 40.30 24.26
N PHE A 53 13.63 39.32 24.96
CA PHE A 53 13.35 37.91 24.71
C PHE A 53 11.90 37.52 25.01
N SER A 54 11.31 38.08 26.07
CA SER A 54 9.89 37.88 26.37
C SER A 54 8.99 38.50 25.31
N ALA A 55 9.37 39.66 24.76
CA ALA A 55 8.66 40.30 23.65
C ALA A 55 8.70 39.44 22.38
N VAL A 56 9.86 38.90 22.02
CA VAL A 56 9.99 37.95 20.89
C VAL A 56 9.19 36.67 21.13
N GLY A 57 9.26 36.11 22.34
CA GLY A 57 8.45 34.93 22.73
C GLY A 57 6.95 35.21 22.66
N SER A 58 6.51 36.44 22.96
CA SER A 58 5.11 36.82 22.81
C SER A 58 4.66 36.90 21.35
N ILE A 59 5.55 37.25 20.42
CA ILE A 59 5.27 37.24 18.97
C ILE A 59 5.20 35.80 18.45
N GLN A 60 6.11 34.92 18.88
CA GLN A 60 6.08 33.50 18.51
C GLN A 60 4.83 32.77 19.01
N ASN A 61 4.33 33.15 20.18
CA ASN A 61 3.15 32.53 20.80
C ASN A 61 1.83 33.21 20.42
N GLN A 62 1.86 34.30 19.62
CA GLN A 62 0.64 34.78 19.00
C GLN A 62 0.28 33.81 17.87
N PRO A 63 -0.96 33.26 17.85
CA PRO A 63 -1.41 32.50 16.70
C PRO A 63 -1.25 33.38 15.47
N PHE A 64 -0.56 32.88 14.44
CA PHE A 64 -0.40 33.58 13.17
C PHE A 64 -1.78 34.04 12.70
N LYS A 65 -2.06 35.34 12.85
CA LYS A 65 -3.22 35.98 12.24
C LYS A 65 -2.72 36.48 10.89
N PRO A 66 -2.99 35.78 9.79
CA PRO A 66 -2.54 36.24 8.50
C PRO A 66 -3.13 37.64 8.27
N ASN A 67 -2.33 38.55 7.75
CA ASN A 67 -2.80 39.84 7.28
C ASN A 67 -3.95 39.61 6.26
N ASP A 68 -4.98 40.44 6.27
CA ASP A 68 -6.12 40.35 5.33
C ASP A 68 -5.67 40.27 3.87
N ASP A 69 -4.52 40.86 3.52
CA ASP A 69 -3.91 40.72 2.18
C ASP A 69 -3.36 39.32 1.90
N ILE A 70 -2.80 38.64 2.92
CA ILE A 70 -2.31 37.27 2.81
C ILE A 70 -3.50 36.32 2.69
N ASN A 71 -4.55 36.47 3.51
CA ASN A 71 -5.79 35.73 3.36
C ASN A 71 -6.41 35.95 1.97
N ARG A 72 -6.46 37.22 1.54
CA ARG A 72 -6.61 37.72 0.16
C ARG A 72 -6.02 36.77 -0.88
N LYS A 73 -4.70 36.75 -0.90
CA LYS A 73 -3.90 36.03 -1.90
C LYS A 73 -4.03 34.52 -1.74
N GLN A 74 -4.08 34.01 -0.52
CA GLN A 74 -4.25 32.58 -0.26
C GLN A 74 -5.59 32.08 -0.81
N GLN A 75 -6.69 32.81 -0.60
CA GLN A 75 -7.99 32.46 -1.20
C GLN A 75 -7.94 32.46 -2.73
N ILE A 76 -7.28 33.45 -3.34
CA ILE A 76 -7.12 33.50 -4.81
C ILE A 76 -6.32 32.29 -5.31
N GLU A 77 -5.21 31.94 -4.65
CA GLU A 77 -4.40 30.79 -5.03
C GLU A 77 -5.13 29.46 -4.77
N THR A 78 -5.89 29.35 -3.68
CA THR A 78 -6.76 28.19 -3.41
C THR A 78 -7.83 28.03 -4.49
N GLN A 79 -8.45 29.13 -4.94
CA GLN A 79 -9.43 29.10 -6.04
C GLN A 79 -8.80 28.67 -7.37
N LYS A 80 -7.59 29.15 -7.68
CA LYS A 80 -6.85 28.72 -8.87
C LYS A 80 -6.51 27.24 -8.80
N LEU A 81 -5.96 26.79 -7.67
CA LEU A 81 -5.63 25.39 -7.47
C LEU A 81 -6.88 24.51 -7.56
N ALA A 82 -8.01 24.95 -7.01
CA ALA A 82 -9.27 24.25 -7.12
C ALA A 82 -9.76 24.14 -8.59
N ALA A 83 -9.63 25.22 -9.36
CA ALA A 83 -9.97 25.22 -10.78
C ALA A 83 -9.04 24.30 -11.60
N ASP A 84 -7.74 24.29 -11.30
CA ASP A 84 -6.77 23.40 -11.94
C ASP A 84 -7.08 21.93 -11.59
N VAL A 85 -7.32 21.60 -10.32
CA VAL A 85 -7.70 20.24 -9.90
C VAL A 85 -8.99 19.79 -10.58
N LEU A 86 -10.00 20.66 -10.66
CA LEU A 86 -11.24 20.34 -11.37
C LEU A 86 -11.01 20.06 -12.85
N ARG A 87 -10.16 20.86 -13.52
CA ARG A 87 -9.81 20.65 -14.93
C ARG A 87 -9.11 19.30 -15.14
N GLU A 88 -8.10 18.99 -14.32
CA GLU A 88 -7.39 17.70 -14.43
C GLU A 88 -8.34 16.52 -14.13
N TRP A 89 -9.26 16.67 -13.16
CA TRP A 89 -10.28 15.65 -12.88
C TRP A 89 -11.24 15.47 -14.07
N GLU A 90 -11.69 16.54 -14.71
CA GLU A 90 -12.50 16.48 -15.93
C GLU A 90 -11.77 15.75 -17.07
N ASP A 91 -10.48 16.04 -17.25
CA ASP A 91 -9.66 15.40 -18.29
C ASP A 91 -9.46 13.91 -18.02
N LEU A 92 -9.15 13.51 -16.79
CA LEU A 92 -9.00 12.10 -16.39
C LEU A 92 -10.32 11.34 -16.51
N TYR A 93 -11.42 11.93 -16.03
CA TYR A 93 -12.75 11.32 -16.13
C TYR A 93 -13.17 11.14 -17.60
N ARG A 94 -12.86 12.12 -18.46
CA ARG A 94 -13.14 12.04 -19.91
C ARG A 94 -12.36 10.89 -20.56
N VAL A 95 -11.05 10.82 -20.35
CA VAL A 95 -10.19 9.74 -20.88
C VAL A 95 -10.69 8.37 -20.42
N GLN A 96 -11.02 8.23 -19.14
CA GLN A 96 -11.58 7.01 -18.57
C GLN A 96 -12.90 6.63 -19.24
N LYS A 97 -13.84 7.59 -19.37
CA LYS A 97 -15.17 7.36 -19.94
C LYS A 97 -15.13 7.02 -21.43
N GLU A 98 -14.25 7.68 -22.18
CA GLU A 98 -14.18 7.55 -23.64
C GLU A 98 -13.34 6.37 -24.11
N ASN A 99 -12.36 5.91 -23.32
CA ASN A 99 -11.45 4.84 -23.73
C ASN A 99 -11.66 3.51 -23.00
N VAL A 100 -12.24 3.53 -21.78
CA VAL A 100 -12.33 2.33 -20.95
C VAL A 100 -13.74 1.97 -20.56
N LEU A 101 -14.50 2.91 -19.99
CA LEU A 101 -15.85 2.65 -19.45
C LEU A 101 -16.90 2.61 -20.55
N ILE A 102 -16.58 1.93 -21.65
CA ILE A 102 -17.42 1.73 -22.80
C ILE A 102 -18.10 0.37 -22.64
N TRP A 103 -19.40 0.36 -22.81
CA TRP A 103 -20.16 -0.88 -22.88
C TRP A 103 -19.89 -1.56 -24.24
N PRO A 104 -19.55 -2.85 -24.25
CA PRO A 104 -19.24 -3.61 -25.46
C PRO A 104 -20.36 -3.53 -26.51
N PRO A 105 -20.07 -3.25 -27.79
CA PRO A 105 -21.08 -3.19 -28.85
C PRO A 105 -21.77 -4.54 -29.09
N GLU A 106 -21.16 -5.65 -28.69
CA GLU A 106 -21.71 -7.02 -28.77
C GLU A 106 -23.00 -7.19 -27.94
N LEU A 107 -23.21 -6.34 -26.92
CA LEU A 107 -24.45 -6.28 -26.16
C LEU A 107 -25.63 -5.72 -26.97
N GLY A 108 -25.34 -5.11 -28.13
CA GLY A 108 -26.30 -4.53 -29.07
C GLY A 108 -26.70 -3.10 -28.73
N ASP A 109 -27.02 -2.32 -29.77
CA ASP A 109 -27.34 -0.88 -29.68
C ASP A 109 -28.41 -0.57 -28.65
N ARG A 110 -29.43 -1.44 -28.52
CA ARG A 110 -30.51 -1.25 -27.56
C ARG A 110 -30.01 -1.33 -26.12
N PHE A 111 -29.08 -2.25 -25.84
CA PHE A 111 -28.47 -2.38 -24.52
C PHE A 111 -27.68 -1.12 -24.21
N VAL A 112 -26.72 -0.79 -25.07
CA VAL A 112 -25.80 0.34 -24.93
C VAL A 112 -26.57 1.65 -24.76
N GLU A 113 -27.60 1.89 -25.58
CA GLU A 113 -28.37 3.14 -25.55
C GLU A 113 -29.08 3.39 -24.21
N ALA A 114 -29.54 2.36 -23.49
CA ALA A 114 -30.19 2.59 -22.20
C ALA A 114 -29.27 2.50 -20.99
N VAL A 115 -28.01 2.10 -21.16
CA VAL A 115 -27.00 2.20 -20.10
C VAL A 115 -26.09 3.41 -20.27
N LYS A 116 -26.14 4.12 -21.41
CA LYS A 116 -25.25 5.26 -21.71
C LYS A 116 -25.30 6.38 -20.66
N ASP A 117 -26.49 6.64 -20.13
CA ASP A 117 -26.77 7.69 -19.14
C ASP A 117 -26.96 7.11 -17.72
N ALA A 118 -26.84 5.79 -17.58
CA ALA A 118 -27.01 5.11 -16.31
C ALA A 118 -25.77 5.27 -15.43
N LYS A 119 -25.99 5.40 -14.13
CA LYS A 119 -24.96 5.46 -13.10
C LYS A 119 -24.76 4.09 -12.48
N PHE A 120 -23.59 3.91 -11.88
CA PHE A 120 -23.28 2.70 -11.11
C PHE A 120 -24.36 2.46 -10.05
N GLY A 121 -24.96 1.26 -10.06
CA GLY A 121 -26.06 0.89 -9.16
C GLY A 121 -27.46 1.14 -9.72
N ASP A 122 -27.61 1.84 -10.85
CA ASP A 122 -28.90 2.00 -11.50
C ASP A 122 -29.48 0.65 -11.94
N SER A 123 -30.82 0.56 -11.90
CA SER A 123 -31.53 -0.67 -12.22
C SER A 123 -31.38 -1.05 -13.69
N ILE A 124 -31.07 -2.31 -13.96
CA ILE A 124 -31.01 -2.89 -15.31
C ILE A 124 -32.20 -3.83 -15.50
N SER A 125 -32.99 -3.60 -16.56
CA SER A 125 -34.19 -4.41 -16.84
C SER A 125 -33.84 -5.89 -17.03
N SER A 126 -34.68 -6.82 -16.55
CA SER A 126 -34.40 -8.27 -16.62
C SER A 126 -33.99 -8.78 -17.99
N LYS A 127 -34.63 -8.32 -19.07
CA LYS A 127 -34.26 -8.69 -20.45
C LYS A 127 -32.80 -8.37 -20.78
N ARG A 128 -32.34 -7.18 -20.38
CA ARG A 128 -30.95 -6.74 -20.58
C ARG A 128 -29.97 -7.55 -19.74
N ARG A 129 -30.40 -8.00 -18.56
CA ARG A 129 -29.58 -8.86 -17.69
C ARG A 129 -29.33 -10.23 -18.31
N GLU A 130 -30.30 -10.77 -19.03
CA GLU A 130 -30.14 -11.99 -19.83
C GLU A 130 -29.23 -11.76 -21.05
N GLU A 131 -29.37 -10.62 -21.74
CA GLU A 131 -28.46 -10.22 -22.84
C GLU A 131 -27.00 -10.15 -22.34
N TYR A 132 -26.78 -9.55 -21.17
CA TYR A 132 -25.45 -9.47 -20.53
C TYR A 132 -24.91 -10.85 -20.13
N LEU A 133 -25.75 -11.74 -19.59
CA LEU A 133 -25.34 -13.11 -19.23
C LEU A 133 -24.82 -13.89 -20.45
N ASN A 134 -25.42 -13.72 -21.61
CA ASN A 134 -24.96 -14.40 -22.83
C ASN A 134 -23.62 -13.82 -23.29
N TYR A 135 -23.50 -12.49 -23.28
CA TYR A 135 -22.25 -11.81 -23.62
C TYR A 135 -21.08 -12.24 -22.73
N ILE A 136 -21.24 -12.23 -21.40
CA ILE A 136 -20.14 -12.49 -20.47
C ILE A 136 -19.60 -13.93 -20.59
N LYS A 137 -20.47 -14.90 -20.91
CA LYS A 137 -20.09 -16.29 -21.18
C LYS A 137 -19.15 -16.43 -22.38
N GLU A 138 -19.30 -15.57 -23.38
CA GLU A 138 -18.49 -15.56 -24.60
C GLU A 138 -17.27 -14.63 -24.49
N THR A 139 -17.20 -13.79 -23.45
CA THR A 139 -16.16 -12.76 -23.32
C THR A 139 -14.83 -13.30 -22.80
N PHE A 140 -14.84 -14.34 -21.95
CA PHE A 140 -13.61 -14.82 -21.29
C PHE A 140 -12.46 -15.15 -22.26
N PRO A 141 -12.68 -15.84 -23.40
CA PRO A 141 -11.63 -16.08 -24.39
C PRO A 141 -10.92 -14.81 -24.87
N SER A 142 -11.66 -13.70 -25.05
CA SER A 142 -11.08 -12.43 -25.49
C SER A 142 -10.10 -11.84 -24.47
N LEU A 143 -10.24 -12.13 -23.17
CA LEU A 143 -9.28 -11.70 -22.16
C LEU A 143 -7.97 -12.46 -22.28
N VAL A 144 -8.06 -13.77 -22.54
CA VAL A 144 -6.89 -14.65 -22.68
C VAL A 144 -6.10 -14.30 -23.94
N GLU A 145 -6.80 -13.90 -25.01
CA GLU A 145 -6.20 -13.46 -26.28
C GLU A 145 -5.32 -12.21 -26.13
N ILE A 146 -5.67 -11.27 -25.23
CA ILE A 146 -4.90 -10.02 -25.02
C ILE A 146 -3.43 -10.28 -24.74
N VAL A 147 -3.13 -11.32 -23.95
CA VAL A 147 -1.76 -11.67 -23.54
C VAL A 147 -1.20 -12.85 -24.34
N ASP A 148 -1.90 -13.31 -25.38
CA ASP A 148 -1.54 -14.50 -26.16
C ASP A 148 -1.29 -15.72 -25.25
N ALA A 149 -2.29 -16.03 -24.41
CA ALA A 149 -2.25 -17.16 -23.49
C ALA A 149 -3.08 -18.36 -23.98
N GLU A 150 -2.70 -19.56 -23.57
CA GLU A 150 -3.45 -20.78 -23.92
C GLU A 150 -4.78 -20.80 -23.18
N LEU A 151 -5.89 -20.93 -23.92
CA LEU A 151 -7.21 -21.04 -23.32
C LEU A 151 -7.41 -22.45 -22.76
N TYR A 152 -7.52 -22.57 -21.44
CA TYR A 152 -7.81 -23.85 -20.81
C TYR A 152 -9.29 -24.22 -20.98
N ALA A 153 -9.51 -25.44 -21.49
CA ALA A 153 -10.83 -26.03 -21.64
C ALA A 153 -11.58 -25.98 -20.30
N GLU A 154 -12.91 -25.86 -20.39
CA GLU A 154 -13.82 -25.88 -19.25
C GLU A 154 -13.80 -27.28 -18.62
N GLU A 155 -12.79 -27.55 -17.79
CA GLU A 155 -12.71 -28.79 -17.04
C GLU A 155 -13.77 -28.70 -15.94
N GLY A 156 -14.88 -29.42 -16.15
CA GLY A 156 -16.03 -29.44 -15.25
C GLY A 156 -15.59 -29.58 -13.79
N GLY A 157 -16.13 -28.71 -12.94
CA GLY A 157 -15.77 -28.60 -11.53
C GLY A 157 -15.64 -29.95 -10.85
N GLY A 158 -14.46 -30.22 -10.27
CA GLY A 158 -14.24 -31.46 -9.54
C GLY A 158 -12.78 -31.80 -9.25
N GLY A 159 -12.10 -30.98 -8.45
CA GLY A 159 -11.12 -31.46 -7.48
C GLY A 159 -9.77 -32.05 -7.96
N GLN A 160 -8.77 -31.88 -7.10
CA GLN A 160 -7.57 -32.71 -7.01
C GLN A 160 -6.56 -32.59 -8.17
N ARG A 161 -5.68 -31.57 -8.12
CA ARG A 161 -4.27 -31.78 -8.48
C ARG A 161 -3.61 -32.70 -7.44
N GLY A 162 -3.94 -33.98 -7.52
CA GLY A 162 -3.21 -35.08 -6.90
C GLY A 162 -2.61 -35.91 -8.03
N GLY A 163 -1.28 -35.95 -8.09
CA GLY A 163 -0.52 -36.54 -9.18
C GLY A 163 -1.05 -37.89 -9.64
N ARG A 164 -1.17 -38.04 -10.96
CA ARG A 164 -1.40 -39.32 -11.63
C ARG A 164 -0.12 -40.14 -11.57
N GLY A 165 0.22 -40.61 -10.38
CA GLY A 165 1.11 -41.74 -10.15
C GLY A 165 0.39 -43.01 -10.57
N GLY A 166 0.40 -43.30 -11.87
CA GLY A 166 0.02 -44.60 -12.39
C GLY A 166 1.14 -45.59 -12.12
N GLY A 167 1.03 -46.33 -11.02
CA GLY A 167 1.84 -47.52 -10.78
C GLY A 167 1.55 -48.59 -11.83
N GLY A 168 2.61 -49.19 -12.37
CA GLY A 168 2.54 -50.24 -13.38
C GLY A 168 3.92 -50.81 -13.66
N GLU A 169 4.20 -51.88 -12.95
CA GLU A 169 5.41 -52.71 -12.93
C GLU A 169 5.79 -53.29 -14.31
N PHE A 170 7.08 -53.62 -14.46
CA PHE A 170 7.74 -54.44 -15.50
C PHE A 170 8.30 -53.78 -16.76
N GLY A 171 9.62 -53.95 -16.91
CA GLY A 171 10.16 -54.62 -18.09
C GLY A 171 10.76 -53.71 -19.15
N GLY A 172 12.09 -53.72 -19.24
CA GLY A 172 12.81 -53.10 -20.34
C GLY A 172 12.43 -53.67 -21.70
N GLY A 173 12.59 -52.86 -22.74
CA GLY A 173 12.40 -53.30 -24.11
C GLY A 173 12.33 -52.13 -25.08
N GLU A 174 13.37 -52.01 -25.89
CA GLU A 174 13.34 -51.57 -27.28
C GLU A 174 12.57 -50.28 -27.66
N TYR A 175 13.39 -49.25 -27.91
CA TYR A 175 13.05 -48.18 -28.84
C TYR A 175 12.80 -48.76 -30.24
N SER A 176 11.54 -48.89 -30.60
CA SER A 176 11.07 -49.14 -31.97
C SER A 176 9.80 -48.36 -32.23
N GLY A 177 9.94 -47.31 -33.04
CA GLY A 177 8.97 -46.94 -34.07
C GLY A 177 7.69 -46.25 -33.63
N ALA A 178 7.59 -44.95 -33.91
CA ALA A 178 6.50 -44.34 -34.68
C ALA A 178 6.61 -42.82 -34.54
N VAL A 179 7.44 -42.18 -35.38
CA VAL A 179 7.27 -40.75 -35.65
C VAL A 179 6.23 -40.68 -36.77
N GLY A 180 4.96 -40.60 -36.35
CA GLY A 180 3.89 -40.09 -37.19
C GLY A 180 4.19 -38.62 -37.45
N ASP A 181 4.52 -38.35 -38.71
CA ASP A 181 4.31 -37.11 -39.41
C ASP A 181 2.84 -36.71 -39.25
N ASP A 182 2.60 -35.54 -38.64
CA ASP A 182 1.43 -34.66 -38.72
C ASP A 182 1.73 -33.49 -37.77
N GLY A 183 2.71 -32.68 -38.17
CA GLY A 183 3.13 -31.48 -37.44
C GLY A 183 2.10 -30.38 -37.56
N GLU A 184 1.02 -30.45 -36.78
CA GLU A 184 0.37 -29.23 -36.30
C GLU A 184 1.46 -28.43 -35.56
N PRO A 185 1.73 -27.16 -35.93
CA PRO A 185 2.65 -26.35 -35.17
C PRO A 185 2.12 -26.33 -33.74
N LEU A 186 2.90 -26.79 -32.76
CA LEU A 186 2.59 -26.56 -31.36
C LEU A 186 2.36 -25.05 -31.23
N GLU A 187 1.12 -24.62 -31.01
CA GLU A 187 0.79 -23.21 -30.85
C GLU A 187 1.59 -22.70 -29.64
N THR A 188 2.69 -22.00 -29.92
CA THR A 188 3.55 -21.48 -28.87
C THR A 188 2.96 -20.19 -28.38
N HIS A 189 2.10 -20.29 -27.38
CA HIS A 189 1.53 -19.14 -26.68
C HIS A 189 2.61 -18.38 -25.93
N LEU A 190 2.53 -17.06 -25.91
CA LEU A 190 3.52 -16.19 -25.28
C LEU A 190 3.47 -16.25 -23.76
N VAL A 191 2.27 -16.33 -23.18
CA VAL A 191 2.04 -16.29 -21.72
C VAL A 191 1.29 -17.54 -21.26
N GLN A 192 1.64 -18.04 -20.08
CA GLN A 192 0.84 -19.05 -19.38
C GLN A 192 0.00 -18.38 -18.29
N TRP A 193 -1.30 -18.63 -18.25
CA TRP A 193 -2.18 -18.05 -17.22
C TRP A 193 -2.82 -19.15 -16.38
N LEU A 194 -2.43 -19.25 -15.11
CA LEU A 194 -2.73 -20.40 -14.25
C LEU A 194 -4.09 -20.33 -13.54
N ASP A 195 -4.56 -19.15 -13.14
CA ASP A 195 -5.81 -18.95 -12.38
C ASP A 195 -7.06 -18.73 -13.27
N GLN A 196 -6.99 -19.08 -14.56
CA GLN A 196 -8.12 -18.93 -15.49
C GLN A 196 -9.43 -19.57 -14.99
N GLY A 197 -9.36 -20.74 -14.34
CA GLY A 197 -10.54 -21.42 -13.83
C GLY A 197 -11.24 -20.67 -12.69
N GLU A 198 -10.47 -20.17 -11.72
CA GLU A 198 -10.99 -19.37 -10.61
C GLU A 198 -11.55 -18.02 -11.12
N LEU A 199 -10.81 -17.37 -12.00
CA LEU A 199 -11.24 -16.11 -12.60
C LEU A 199 -12.54 -16.29 -13.41
N ARG A 200 -12.63 -17.35 -14.21
CA ARG A 200 -13.82 -17.66 -15.01
C ARG A 200 -15.03 -17.91 -14.13
N ALA A 201 -14.88 -18.69 -13.06
CA ALA A 201 -15.97 -18.93 -12.09
C ALA A 201 -16.48 -17.65 -11.44
N ARG A 202 -15.60 -16.65 -11.25
CA ARG A 202 -15.98 -15.33 -10.71
C ARG A 202 -16.62 -14.42 -11.76
N LEU A 203 -16.09 -14.39 -12.99
CA LEU A 203 -16.55 -13.48 -14.04
C LEU A 203 -17.80 -13.98 -14.77
N VAL A 204 -18.03 -15.30 -14.82
CA VAL A 204 -19.12 -15.90 -15.59
C VAL A 204 -20.16 -16.49 -14.63
N PRO A 205 -21.20 -15.72 -14.24
CA PRO A 205 -22.22 -16.21 -13.34
C PRO A 205 -23.04 -17.33 -14.01
N GLU A 206 -23.43 -18.34 -13.21
CA GLU A 206 -24.26 -19.46 -13.70
C GLU A 206 -25.71 -19.02 -13.96
N THR A 207 -26.19 -18.05 -13.19
CA THR A 207 -27.57 -17.55 -13.24
C THR A 207 -27.61 -16.09 -13.69
N VAL A 208 -28.81 -15.58 -14.02
CA VAL A 208 -28.99 -14.19 -14.45
C VAL A 208 -28.57 -13.26 -13.30
N PRO A 209 -27.52 -12.44 -13.48
CA PRO A 209 -27.03 -11.57 -12.42
C PRO A 209 -28.07 -10.50 -12.06
N SER A 210 -28.03 -10.03 -10.83
CA SER A 210 -28.72 -8.84 -10.35
C SER A 210 -28.16 -7.56 -11.03
N PRO A 211 -28.90 -6.44 -11.01
CA PRO A 211 -28.42 -5.19 -11.58
C PRO A 211 -27.04 -4.76 -11.06
N ILE A 212 -26.81 -4.88 -9.75
CA ILE A 212 -25.54 -4.49 -9.14
C ILE A 212 -24.41 -5.46 -9.52
N GLU A 213 -24.68 -6.76 -9.63
CA GLU A 213 -23.68 -7.73 -10.08
C GLU A 213 -23.21 -7.44 -11.51
N ILE A 214 -24.10 -7.00 -12.41
CA ILE A 214 -23.69 -6.62 -13.77
C ILE A 214 -22.71 -5.44 -13.75
N TRP A 215 -23.00 -4.41 -12.96
CA TRP A 215 -22.08 -3.27 -12.80
C TRP A 215 -20.72 -3.70 -12.26
N LEU A 216 -20.70 -4.62 -11.29
CA LEU A 216 -19.48 -5.15 -10.70
C LEU A 216 -18.67 -6.00 -11.67
N LEU A 217 -19.33 -6.91 -12.40
CA LEU A 217 -18.70 -7.74 -13.41
C LEU A 217 -18.11 -6.90 -14.53
N GLN A 218 -18.83 -5.87 -14.98
CA GLN A 218 -18.34 -4.98 -16.03
C GLN A 218 -17.16 -4.12 -15.54
N GLU A 219 -17.21 -3.64 -14.30
CA GLU A 219 -16.09 -2.93 -13.66
C GLU A 219 -14.85 -3.84 -13.55
N ASP A 220 -15.02 -5.08 -13.10
CA ASP A 220 -13.96 -6.08 -13.04
C ASP A 220 -13.37 -6.35 -14.43
N LEU A 221 -14.21 -6.52 -15.46
CA LEU A 221 -13.75 -6.71 -16.85
C LEU A 221 -12.87 -5.55 -17.34
N TRP A 222 -13.28 -4.31 -17.10
CA TRP A 222 -12.51 -3.13 -17.49
C TRP A 222 -11.13 -3.11 -16.81
N VAL A 223 -11.07 -3.49 -15.53
CA VAL A 223 -9.82 -3.58 -14.77
C VAL A 223 -8.94 -4.71 -15.28
N TYR A 224 -9.46 -5.93 -15.43
CA TYR A 224 -8.71 -7.06 -15.97
C TYR A 224 -8.14 -6.74 -17.35
N ARG A 225 -8.95 -6.16 -18.25
CA ARG A 225 -8.51 -5.76 -19.58
C ARG A 225 -7.34 -4.77 -19.51
N THR A 226 -7.40 -3.80 -18.62
CA THR A 226 -6.33 -2.81 -18.41
C THR A 226 -5.03 -3.48 -17.92
N LEU A 227 -5.13 -4.35 -16.92
CA LEU A 227 -3.97 -5.06 -16.37
C LEU A 227 -3.33 -5.99 -17.41
N LEU A 228 -4.15 -6.72 -18.17
CA LEU A 228 -3.71 -7.60 -19.24
C LEU A 228 -3.07 -6.82 -20.40
N GLN A 229 -3.62 -5.67 -20.76
CA GLN A 229 -3.04 -4.80 -21.78
C GLN A 229 -1.66 -4.31 -21.35
N ALA A 230 -1.49 -3.88 -20.09
CA ALA A 230 -0.17 -3.47 -19.58
C ALA A 230 0.86 -4.61 -19.63
N ILE A 231 0.44 -5.86 -19.38
CA ILE A 231 1.29 -7.04 -19.53
C ILE A 231 1.63 -7.28 -21.01
N ALA A 232 0.64 -7.18 -21.90
CA ALA A 232 0.82 -7.34 -23.34
C ALA A 232 1.80 -6.30 -23.90
N ASP A 233 1.63 -5.01 -23.57
CA ASP A 233 2.50 -3.91 -24.00
C ASP A 233 3.94 -4.07 -23.46
N THR A 234 4.06 -4.55 -22.21
CA THR A 234 5.38 -4.89 -21.64
C THR A 234 6.04 -6.03 -22.42
N ASN A 235 5.28 -7.06 -22.79
CA ASN A 235 5.79 -8.17 -23.59
C ASN A 235 6.14 -7.75 -25.02
N GLU A 236 5.32 -6.90 -25.66
CA GLU A 236 5.61 -6.33 -26.97
C GLU A 236 6.94 -5.56 -26.97
N SER A 237 7.24 -4.83 -25.89
CA SER A 237 8.51 -4.09 -25.76
C SER A 237 9.77 -4.97 -25.80
N THR A 238 9.63 -6.27 -25.54
CA THR A 238 10.73 -7.24 -25.66
C THR A 238 10.91 -7.76 -27.10
N GLY A 239 9.92 -7.58 -27.97
CA GLY A 239 9.87 -8.19 -29.30
C GLY A 239 9.79 -9.72 -29.26
N ALA A 240 9.33 -10.30 -28.14
CA ALA A 240 9.27 -11.74 -27.96
C ALA A 240 8.16 -12.36 -28.81
N SER A 241 8.52 -13.35 -29.61
CA SER A 241 7.59 -14.23 -30.33
C SER A 241 7.47 -15.61 -29.69
N ARG A 242 8.10 -15.80 -28.52
CA ARG A 242 8.18 -17.05 -27.78
C ARG A 242 8.22 -16.75 -26.30
N ARG A 243 7.57 -17.59 -25.50
CA ARG A 243 7.47 -17.46 -24.04
C ARG A 243 8.80 -17.26 -23.34
N ASP A 244 9.85 -17.98 -23.72
CA ASP A 244 11.16 -17.91 -23.06
C ASP A 244 11.82 -16.52 -23.11
N ARG A 245 11.41 -15.69 -24.08
CA ARG A 245 11.88 -14.32 -24.29
C ARG A 245 10.90 -13.25 -23.80
N ALA A 246 9.67 -13.62 -23.46
CA ALA A 246 8.68 -12.69 -22.94
C ALA A 246 9.13 -12.10 -21.60
N ALA A 247 8.80 -10.83 -21.37
CA ALA A 247 9.06 -10.18 -20.09
C ALA A 247 8.26 -10.89 -19.00
N VAL A 248 6.94 -11.02 -19.17
CA VAL A 248 6.04 -11.79 -18.31
C VAL A 248 5.76 -13.13 -19.00
N GLN A 249 6.14 -14.22 -18.34
CA GLN A 249 5.99 -15.59 -18.86
C GLN A 249 4.79 -16.31 -18.29
N THR A 250 4.47 -16.03 -17.03
CA THR A 250 3.40 -16.70 -16.31
C THR A 250 2.63 -15.69 -15.49
N ILE A 251 1.31 -15.67 -15.64
CA ILE A 251 0.39 -15.07 -14.69
C ILE A 251 -0.01 -16.19 -13.73
N VAL A 252 0.49 -16.13 -12.51
CA VAL A 252 0.18 -17.10 -11.46
C VAL A 252 -1.18 -16.81 -10.87
N GLU A 253 -1.45 -15.53 -10.61
CA GLU A 253 -2.69 -15.07 -9.98
C GLU A 253 -2.99 -13.62 -10.33
N MET A 254 -4.26 -13.30 -10.62
CA MET A 254 -4.76 -11.93 -10.76
C MET A 254 -6.07 -11.72 -9.99
N LYS A 255 -6.03 -10.78 -9.05
CA LYS A 255 -7.13 -10.48 -8.12
C LYS A 255 -7.51 -9.00 -8.15
N VAL A 256 -8.80 -8.74 -8.05
CA VAL A 256 -9.41 -7.40 -8.04
C VAL A 256 -10.43 -7.32 -6.90
N GLY A 257 -10.54 -6.16 -6.25
CA GLY A 257 -11.52 -5.88 -5.20
C GLY A 257 -11.27 -6.67 -3.91
N GLN A 258 -12.33 -7.20 -3.30
CA GLN A 258 -12.25 -7.95 -2.04
C GLN A 258 -11.18 -9.06 -2.07
N ALA A 259 -11.05 -9.76 -3.21
CA ALA A 259 -10.07 -10.83 -3.37
C ALA A 259 -8.62 -10.32 -3.29
N ALA A 260 -8.36 -9.08 -3.72
CA ALA A 260 -7.04 -8.46 -3.63
C ALA A 260 -6.75 -7.91 -2.23
N GLY A 261 -7.76 -7.34 -1.56
CA GLY A 261 -7.61 -6.74 -0.23
C GLY A 261 -7.32 -7.74 0.90
N GLY A 262 -7.69 -9.01 0.73
CA GLY A 262 -7.46 -10.06 1.74
C GLY A 262 -6.03 -10.65 1.77
N GLY A 263 -5.15 -10.24 0.86
CA GLY A 263 -3.79 -10.77 0.76
C GLY A 263 -2.80 -10.08 1.71
N ASP A 264 -2.47 -10.74 2.82
CA ASP A 264 -1.32 -10.46 3.72
C ASP A 264 -1.38 -9.19 4.58
N ALA A 265 -2.11 -9.27 5.71
CA ALA A 265 -1.95 -8.31 6.83
C ALA A 265 -0.52 -8.28 7.43
N THR A 266 0.33 -9.26 7.10
CA THR A 266 1.72 -9.39 7.55
C THR A 266 2.73 -8.67 6.66
N GLY A 267 2.32 -8.19 5.48
CA GLY A 267 3.26 -7.73 4.45
C GLY A 267 3.52 -6.23 4.40
N ARG A 268 2.99 -5.41 5.33
CA ARG A 268 3.22 -3.95 5.37
C ARG A 268 4.66 -3.56 5.77
N THR A 269 5.56 -4.52 6.00
CA THR A 269 6.93 -4.25 6.42
C THR A 269 7.88 -4.60 5.28
N LEU A 270 8.49 -3.57 4.71
CA LEU A 270 9.74 -3.69 3.96
C LEU A 270 10.77 -4.35 4.90
N VAL A 271 11.04 -5.65 4.72
CA VAL A 271 12.26 -6.25 5.28
C VAL A 271 13.39 -5.83 4.36
N ALA A 272 14.08 -4.75 4.74
CA ALA A 272 15.40 -4.49 4.21
C ALA A 272 16.27 -5.74 4.46
N PRO A 273 17.11 -6.19 3.51
CA PRO A 273 18.04 -7.27 3.77
C PRO A 273 18.89 -6.87 4.99
N ASP A 274 18.86 -7.70 6.02
CA ASP A 274 19.52 -7.41 7.29
C ASP A 274 21.03 -7.30 7.05
N ALA A 275 21.51 -6.07 6.96
CA ALA A 275 22.92 -5.74 6.96
C ALA A 275 23.43 -5.81 8.41
N SER A 276 23.38 -6.99 9.03
CA SER A 276 23.94 -7.19 10.36
C SER A 276 24.43 -8.61 10.67
N GLU A 277 24.99 -9.33 9.70
CA GLU A 277 26.00 -10.33 10.05
C GLU A 277 27.38 -9.66 10.09
N SER A 278 27.59 -8.81 11.10
CA SER A 278 28.94 -8.48 11.51
C SER A 278 29.56 -9.74 12.09
N THR A 279 30.42 -10.35 11.30
CA THR A 279 31.45 -11.30 11.73
C THR A 279 32.13 -10.81 13.00
N SER A 280 31.75 -11.36 14.15
CA SER A 280 32.56 -11.29 15.36
C SER A 280 33.24 -12.62 15.58
N ALA A 281 34.52 -12.62 15.23
CA ALA A 281 35.44 -13.71 15.35
C ALA A 281 35.70 -14.07 16.83
N GLY A 282 35.86 -15.37 17.08
CA GLY A 282 36.86 -15.93 18.00
C GLY A 282 36.72 -15.62 19.49
N GLY A 283 36.34 -16.65 20.27
CA GLY A 283 36.49 -16.64 21.72
C GLY A 283 36.39 -18.05 22.31
N TYR A 284 37.53 -18.73 22.40
CA TYR A 284 37.71 -19.98 23.13
C TYR A 284 37.63 -19.78 24.66
N GLY A 285 37.17 -20.82 25.36
CA GLY A 285 37.32 -21.03 26.81
C GLY A 285 35.97 -21.01 27.53
N GLY A 286 35.60 -21.95 28.39
CA GLY A 286 36.29 -23.04 29.07
C GLY A 286 35.31 -23.58 30.13
N GLU A 287 35.52 -24.81 30.57
CA GLU A 287 34.72 -25.62 31.49
C GLU A 287 34.31 -24.91 32.81
N PHE A 288 33.14 -25.26 33.38
CA PHE A 288 32.96 -25.97 34.67
C PHE A 288 31.60 -25.70 35.34
N ASN A 289 31.07 -26.78 35.97
CA ASN A 289 30.13 -26.83 37.10
C ASN A 289 28.67 -26.42 36.84
N GLY A 290 27.64 -27.07 37.39
CA GLY A 290 27.56 -28.08 38.43
C GLY A 290 26.06 -28.33 38.69
N GLY A 291 25.70 -29.56 39.06
CA GLY A 291 24.31 -30.01 39.18
C GLY A 291 23.51 -29.40 40.34
N GLY A 292 22.21 -29.71 40.37
CA GLY A 292 21.36 -29.39 41.51
C GLY A 292 19.86 -29.60 41.27
N TYR A 293 19.37 -30.77 41.68
CA TYR A 293 18.07 -31.07 42.32
C TYR A 293 16.93 -30.06 42.28
N GLY A 294 15.69 -30.56 42.12
CA GLY A 294 14.52 -29.92 42.75
C GLY A 294 13.15 -30.35 42.23
N SER A 295 12.52 -31.26 42.97
CA SER A 295 11.17 -31.82 42.82
C SER A 295 10.02 -30.77 42.87
N GLU A 296 8.93 -31.06 42.13
CA GLU A 296 7.55 -31.26 42.66
C GLU A 296 6.66 -30.07 43.05
N LEU A 297 5.34 -30.33 42.91
CA LEU A 297 4.13 -29.54 43.20
C LEU A 297 3.61 -28.69 42.00
N GLY A 298 2.35 -28.78 41.57
CA GLY A 298 1.18 -29.49 42.08
C GLY A 298 0.01 -29.30 41.10
N ALA A 299 -0.98 -30.18 41.22
CA ALA A 299 -2.20 -30.22 40.43
C ALA A 299 -3.21 -29.12 40.84
N GLU A 300 -4.28 -29.04 40.03
CA GLU A 300 -5.58 -28.40 40.24
C GLU A 300 -5.74 -26.90 39.89
N GLY A 301 -6.52 -26.68 38.82
CA GLY A 301 -7.84 -26.08 39.03
C GLY A 301 -8.07 -24.69 38.43
N GLY A 302 -9.13 -24.59 37.64
CA GLY A 302 -9.88 -23.33 37.48
C GLY A 302 -9.88 -22.74 36.09
N GLY A 303 -10.87 -23.13 35.29
CA GLY A 303 -11.17 -22.48 34.02
C GLY A 303 -11.76 -21.09 34.21
N TYR A 304 -11.36 -20.18 33.34
CA TYR A 304 -12.10 -19.03 32.80
C TYR A 304 -11.49 -18.86 31.40
N GLY A 305 -12.22 -19.04 30.30
CA GLY A 305 -13.47 -18.35 29.99
C GLY A 305 -13.10 -17.00 29.36
N GLY A 306 -12.74 -17.02 28.07
CA GLY A 306 -12.27 -15.85 27.33
C GLY A 306 -12.34 -16.11 25.83
N GLU A 307 -13.56 -16.05 25.31
CA GLU A 307 -13.92 -16.04 23.89
C GLU A 307 -13.05 -15.10 23.07
N PHE A 308 -12.22 -15.67 22.19
CA PHE A 308 -11.96 -15.13 20.87
C PHE A 308 -11.91 -16.31 19.90
N SER A 309 -13.10 -16.82 19.57
CA SER A 309 -13.30 -17.78 18.50
C SER A 309 -12.92 -17.14 17.17
N ARG A 310 -11.73 -17.55 16.71
CA ARG A 310 -11.32 -17.81 15.34
C ARG A 310 -12.52 -18.24 14.47
N GLY A 311 -13.14 -17.29 13.77
CA GLY A 311 -14.15 -17.55 12.74
C GLY A 311 -13.47 -17.73 11.39
N GLY A 312 -13.06 -18.95 11.09
CA GLY A 312 -12.77 -19.37 9.72
C GLY A 312 -14.08 -19.48 8.96
N TYR A 313 -14.26 -18.70 7.90
CA TYR A 313 -15.38 -18.86 6.98
C TYR A 313 -14.94 -19.78 5.84
N GLY A 314 -15.29 -21.06 6.01
CA GLY A 314 -15.19 -22.09 4.99
C GLY A 314 -16.47 -22.91 5.00
N GLY A 315 -17.33 -22.63 4.02
CA GLY A 315 -18.34 -23.54 3.47
C GLY A 315 -19.64 -23.76 4.26
N GLU A 316 -20.75 -23.26 3.72
CA GLU A 316 -21.92 -24.12 3.43
C GLU A 316 -22.78 -23.48 2.33
N PHE A 317 -22.64 -23.98 1.10
CA PHE A 317 -23.55 -23.71 -0.01
C PHE A 317 -24.84 -24.48 0.22
N GLY A 318 -25.89 -23.77 0.61
CA GLY A 318 -27.27 -24.25 0.64
C GLY A 318 -28.14 -23.33 -0.21
N ALA A 319 -28.60 -23.84 -1.35
CA ALA A 319 -29.45 -23.13 -2.30
C ALA A 319 -30.84 -22.83 -1.71
N GLU A 320 -31.17 -21.54 -1.60
CA GLU A 320 -32.54 -21.05 -1.74
C GLU A 320 -32.49 -19.57 -2.18
N GLY A 321 -33.32 -19.22 -3.16
CA GLY A 321 -33.10 -18.10 -4.06
C GLY A 321 -33.23 -16.68 -3.48
N GLY A 322 -32.56 -15.75 -4.16
CA GLY A 322 -32.94 -14.33 -4.17
C GLY A 322 -32.10 -13.42 -3.27
N GLY A 323 -31.10 -12.79 -3.87
CA GLY A 323 -30.56 -11.51 -3.40
C GLY A 323 -29.65 -11.58 -2.18
N GLY A 324 -28.38 -11.95 -2.39
CA GLY A 324 -27.33 -11.32 -1.60
C GLY A 324 -27.42 -9.82 -1.85
N GLY A 325 -27.87 -9.06 -0.85
CA GLY A 325 -28.04 -7.61 -0.99
C GLY A 325 -26.74 -6.92 -1.41
N ALA A 326 -26.84 -5.70 -1.93
CA ALA A 326 -25.67 -4.95 -2.41
C ALA A 326 -24.52 -4.88 -1.38
N ASN A 327 -24.85 -4.88 -0.09
CA ASN A 327 -23.88 -5.00 1.01
C ASN A 327 -23.02 -6.26 0.93
N ALA A 328 -23.59 -7.43 0.65
CA ALA A 328 -22.83 -8.67 0.59
C ALA A 328 -21.79 -8.65 -0.54
N LEU A 329 -22.07 -7.94 -1.63
CA LEU A 329 -21.22 -7.88 -2.83
C LEU A 329 -20.19 -6.75 -2.77
N LEU A 330 -20.50 -5.65 -2.09
CA LEU A 330 -19.69 -4.42 -2.09
C LEU A 330 -18.90 -4.19 -0.80
N ALA A 331 -19.31 -4.78 0.33
CA ALA A 331 -18.67 -4.56 1.63
C ALA A 331 -17.19 -4.99 1.61
N GLY A 332 -16.27 -4.04 1.73
CA GLY A 332 -14.83 -4.30 1.67
C GLY A 332 -14.26 -4.50 0.27
N ARG A 333 -15.04 -4.21 -0.79
CA ARG A 333 -14.55 -4.22 -2.17
C ARG A 333 -13.63 -3.04 -2.47
N TYR A 334 -14.01 -1.85 -2.01
CA TYR A 334 -13.23 -0.63 -2.15
C TYR A 334 -12.52 -0.30 -0.85
N ILE A 335 -11.48 0.53 -0.93
CA ILE A 335 -10.71 0.99 0.22
C ILE A 335 -10.86 2.49 0.45
N ASP A 336 -10.69 2.92 1.70
CA ASP A 336 -10.69 4.32 2.10
C ASP A 336 -9.34 5.01 1.83
N ASP A 337 -9.16 6.22 2.34
CA ASP A 337 -7.92 7.01 2.25
C ASP A 337 -6.77 6.48 3.10
N THR A 338 -7.06 5.58 4.04
CA THR A 338 -6.06 4.90 4.87
C THR A 338 -5.66 3.53 4.29
N GLY A 339 -6.28 3.12 3.19
CA GLY A 339 -6.11 1.82 2.56
C GLY A 339 -6.86 0.68 3.26
N ALA A 340 -7.81 1.01 4.15
CA ALA A 340 -8.65 0.02 4.81
C ALA A 340 -9.90 -0.29 3.98
N PRO A 341 -10.38 -1.55 3.94
CA PRO A 341 -11.62 -1.90 3.25
C PRO A 341 -12.82 -1.14 3.82
N ILE A 342 -13.66 -0.56 2.96
CA ILE A 342 -14.88 0.16 3.34
C ILE A 342 -15.98 -0.86 3.65
N PRO A 343 -16.39 -1.06 4.92
CA PRO A 343 -17.32 -2.12 5.28
C PRO A 343 -18.77 -1.81 4.88
N ASP A 344 -19.16 -0.54 4.94
CA ASP A 344 -20.54 -0.11 4.71
C ASP A 344 -20.73 0.43 3.29
N VAL A 345 -21.83 0.06 2.65
CA VAL A 345 -22.16 0.53 1.31
C VAL A 345 -22.98 1.83 1.40
N PRO A 346 -22.52 2.93 0.80
CA PRO A 346 -23.31 4.16 0.71
C PRO A 346 -24.61 3.94 -0.07
N GLU A 347 -25.71 4.56 0.37
CA GLU A 347 -27.03 4.42 -0.28
C GLU A 347 -27.03 4.88 -1.75
N ASP A 348 -26.18 5.85 -2.09
CA ASP A 348 -26.02 6.39 -3.45
C ASP A 348 -24.90 5.69 -4.25
N PHE A 349 -24.30 4.63 -3.70
CA PHE A 349 -23.17 3.89 -4.26
C PHE A 349 -21.95 4.75 -4.63
N LYS A 350 -21.81 5.94 -4.04
CA LYS A 350 -20.64 6.79 -4.23
C LYS A 350 -19.53 6.39 -3.27
N PHE A 351 -18.54 5.67 -3.79
CA PHE A 351 -17.33 5.34 -3.06
C PHE A 351 -16.27 6.41 -3.31
N GLY A 352 -15.74 6.98 -2.23
CA GLY A 352 -14.81 8.12 -2.29
C GLY A 352 -15.47 9.42 -2.76
N ARG A 353 -14.74 10.53 -2.66
CA ARG A 353 -15.20 11.85 -3.11
C ARG A 353 -14.93 12.03 -4.61
N GLU A 354 -13.66 12.00 -5.01
CA GLU A 354 -13.22 12.22 -6.38
C GLU A 354 -13.15 10.92 -7.19
N PHE A 355 -12.79 9.81 -6.54
CA PHE A 355 -12.58 8.52 -7.18
C PHE A 355 -12.84 7.36 -6.21
N LYS A 356 -13.18 6.21 -6.77
CA LYS A 356 -13.17 4.93 -6.07
C LYS A 356 -11.76 4.35 -6.07
N ARG A 357 -11.34 3.76 -4.96
CA ARG A 357 -10.08 3.02 -4.83
C ARG A 357 -10.36 1.52 -4.86
N LEU A 358 -9.97 0.85 -5.93
CA LEU A 358 -10.18 -0.58 -6.10
C LEU A 358 -8.85 -1.32 -5.96
N PRO A 359 -8.63 -2.13 -4.91
CA PRO A 359 -7.38 -2.85 -4.73
C PRO A 359 -7.21 -3.92 -5.81
N VAL A 360 -5.97 -4.09 -6.27
CA VAL A 360 -5.56 -5.11 -7.23
C VAL A 360 -4.29 -5.82 -6.76
N ARG A 361 -4.16 -7.09 -7.11
CA ARG A 361 -2.98 -7.90 -6.83
C ARG A 361 -2.66 -8.80 -8.03
N MET A 362 -1.40 -8.83 -8.40
CA MET A 362 -0.88 -9.69 -9.47
C MET A 362 0.33 -10.47 -8.96
N THR A 363 0.33 -11.78 -9.16
CA THR A 363 1.49 -12.64 -8.95
C THR A 363 1.97 -13.12 -10.32
N LEU A 364 3.19 -12.74 -10.70
CA LEU A 364 3.74 -12.95 -12.03
C LEU A 364 5.09 -13.66 -11.95
N GLU A 365 5.37 -14.56 -12.89
CA GLU A 365 6.74 -14.98 -13.17
C GLU A 365 7.26 -14.15 -14.36
N MET A 366 8.27 -13.34 -14.11
CA MET A 366 8.76 -12.39 -15.10
C MET A 366 10.28 -12.18 -15.03
N ASP A 367 10.84 -11.63 -16.12
CA ASP A 367 12.17 -11.05 -16.13
C ASP A 367 12.15 -9.70 -15.43
N THR A 368 12.75 -9.65 -14.24
CA THR A 368 12.77 -8.50 -13.33
C THR A 368 13.36 -7.22 -13.95
N ARG A 369 14.14 -7.33 -15.03
CA ARG A 369 14.65 -6.17 -15.77
C ARG A 369 13.53 -5.34 -16.42
N TYR A 370 12.41 -5.97 -16.74
CA TYR A 370 11.24 -5.33 -17.33
C TYR A 370 10.19 -4.92 -16.31
N LEU A 371 10.44 -5.13 -15.01
CA LEU A 371 9.50 -4.71 -13.98
C LEU A 371 9.24 -3.19 -14.01
N ALA A 372 10.29 -2.39 -14.16
CA ALA A 372 10.13 -0.93 -14.26
C ALA A 372 9.27 -0.54 -15.48
N LYS A 373 9.37 -1.29 -16.58
CA LYS A 373 8.52 -1.10 -17.76
C LYS A 373 7.08 -1.48 -17.47
N LEU A 374 6.83 -2.61 -16.81
CA LEU A 374 5.48 -3.00 -16.40
C LEU A 374 4.83 -1.96 -15.47
N MET A 375 5.56 -1.47 -14.47
CA MET A 375 5.08 -0.42 -13.59
C MET A 375 4.77 0.88 -14.35
N TRP A 376 5.58 1.21 -15.36
CA TRP A 376 5.32 2.34 -16.23
C TRP A 376 4.05 2.16 -17.07
N GLU A 377 3.82 0.98 -17.64
CA GLU A 377 2.58 0.68 -18.38
C GLU A 377 1.36 0.79 -17.47
N LEU A 378 1.44 0.21 -16.26
CA LEU A 378 0.38 0.27 -15.24
C LEU A 378 0.04 1.72 -14.82
N ALA A 379 1.04 2.58 -14.68
CA ALA A 379 0.83 3.98 -14.30
C ALA A 379 0.26 4.85 -15.43
N ASN A 380 0.56 4.52 -16.70
CA ASN A 380 0.06 5.28 -17.86
C ASN A 380 -1.19 4.65 -18.49
N ALA A 381 -1.66 3.53 -17.93
CA ALA A 381 -2.85 2.88 -18.42
C ALA A 381 -4.09 3.79 -18.27
N PRO A 382 -5.08 3.67 -19.17
CA PRO A 382 -6.31 4.46 -19.09
C PRO A 382 -7.06 4.37 -17.75
N LEU A 383 -7.01 3.21 -17.09
CA LEU A 383 -7.28 3.09 -15.66
C LEU A 383 -5.94 3.02 -14.93
N GLN A 384 -5.55 4.13 -14.32
CA GLN A 384 -4.25 4.25 -13.67
C GLN A 384 -4.18 3.30 -12.46
N VAL A 385 -3.08 2.55 -12.40
CA VAL A 385 -2.77 1.65 -11.30
C VAL A 385 -1.61 2.24 -10.51
N GLU A 386 -1.86 2.63 -9.27
CA GLU A 386 -0.80 2.95 -8.32
C GLU A 386 -0.29 1.67 -7.68
N VAL A 387 1.02 1.42 -7.78
CA VAL A 387 1.65 0.24 -7.19
C VAL A 387 2.19 0.62 -5.81
N ASP A 388 1.52 0.14 -4.76
CA ASP A 388 1.90 0.40 -3.37
C ASP A 388 3.05 -0.50 -2.91
N GLN A 389 3.04 -1.75 -3.36
CA GLN A 389 3.99 -2.76 -2.93
C GLN A 389 4.46 -3.66 -4.06
N VAL A 390 5.76 -3.88 -4.10
CA VAL A 390 6.43 -4.86 -4.95
C VAL A 390 7.17 -5.85 -4.04
N ARG A 391 6.93 -7.15 -4.20
CA ARG A 391 7.71 -8.21 -3.55
C ARG A 391 8.39 -9.07 -4.60
N PHE A 392 9.64 -9.43 -4.35
CA PHE A 392 10.44 -10.31 -5.19
C PHE A 392 10.69 -11.62 -4.46
N ASN A 393 10.49 -12.74 -5.16
CA ASN A 393 10.68 -14.09 -4.65
C ASN A 393 10.18 -14.26 -3.20
N PRO A 394 8.88 -14.00 -2.94
CA PRO A 394 8.33 -14.08 -1.59
C PRO A 394 8.42 -15.49 -0.99
N GLU A 395 8.62 -16.53 -1.81
CA GLU A 395 9.03 -17.87 -1.36
C GLU A 395 10.53 -17.88 -1.00
N GLY A 396 10.87 -17.11 0.04
CA GLY A 396 12.23 -16.95 0.57
C GLY A 396 12.29 -16.98 2.10
N GLU A 397 11.19 -17.29 2.79
CA GLU A 397 11.18 -17.52 4.24
C GLU A 397 11.27 -19.02 4.54
N GLY A 398 12.44 -19.47 5.01
CA GLY A 398 12.53 -20.63 5.91
C GLY A 398 12.25 -22.01 5.30
N GLY A 399 12.38 -22.17 3.99
CA GLY A 399 12.58 -23.49 3.38
C GLY A 399 13.88 -24.07 3.89
N ARG A 400 13.85 -24.72 5.07
CA ARG A 400 14.89 -25.63 5.54
C ARG A 400 15.30 -26.45 4.33
N ALA A 401 16.50 -26.20 3.82
CA ALA A 401 17.21 -27.18 3.04
C ALA A 401 17.20 -28.44 3.92
N SER A 402 16.27 -29.34 3.61
CA SER A 402 16.31 -30.70 4.10
C SER A 402 17.71 -31.16 3.72
N GLY A 403 18.57 -31.29 4.74
CA GLY A 403 19.95 -31.69 4.60
C GLY A 403 19.96 -33.10 4.02
N SER A 404 19.85 -33.20 2.71
CA SER A 404 20.08 -34.42 1.98
C SER A 404 21.59 -34.55 1.87
N SER A 405 22.12 -35.30 2.83
CA SER A 405 23.32 -36.12 2.77
C SER A 405 24.26 -35.79 1.60
N VAL A 406 25.39 -35.16 1.95
CA VAL A 406 26.64 -35.15 1.20
C VAL A 406 26.87 -36.54 0.58
N GLY A 407 26.84 -36.65 -0.76
CA GLY A 407 26.94 -37.97 -1.37
C GLY A 407 26.87 -38.11 -2.89
N SER A 408 27.01 -37.07 -3.71
CA SER A 408 27.37 -37.25 -5.14
C SER A 408 27.78 -35.91 -5.73
N GLY A 409 28.83 -35.91 -6.54
CA GLY A 409 29.37 -34.73 -7.22
C GLY A 409 28.43 -34.24 -8.33
N GLU A 410 27.30 -33.68 -7.96
CA GLU A 410 26.41 -32.96 -8.85
C GLU A 410 26.84 -31.49 -8.86
N VAL A 411 27.31 -31.04 -10.02
CA VAL A 411 27.63 -29.64 -10.28
C VAL A 411 26.38 -28.82 -9.97
N ALA A 412 26.48 -27.89 -9.02
CA ALA A 412 25.43 -26.90 -8.78
C ALA A 412 25.06 -26.29 -10.13
N VAL A 413 23.86 -26.61 -10.63
CA VAL A 413 23.37 -26.11 -11.91
C VAL A 413 23.29 -24.61 -11.77
N PHE A 414 24.23 -23.88 -12.39
CA PHE A 414 24.16 -22.43 -12.50
C PHE A 414 22.79 -22.08 -13.07
N ASP A 415 22.03 -21.26 -12.33
CA ASP A 415 20.80 -20.69 -12.86
C ASP A 415 21.15 -19.89 -14.12
N ARG A 416 20.65 -20.37 -15.26
CA ARG A 416 20.93 -19.79 -16.57
C ARG A 416 20.12 -18.52 -16.81
N GLN A 417 19.18 -18.16 -15.92
CA GLN A 417 18.31 -17.00 -16.04
C GLN A 417 18.14 -16.28 -14.69
N PRO A 418 19.23 -15.72 -14.10
CA PRO A 418 19.22 -15.12 -12.77
C PRO A 418 18.31 -13.88 -12.63
N THR A 419 17.80 -13.36 -13.75
CA THR A 419 16.91 -12.20 -13.79
C THR A 419 15.43 -12.60 -13.76
N LYS A 420 15.11 -13.89 -13.88
CA LYS A 420 13.73 -14.38 -13.79
C LYS A 420 13.37 -14.67 -12.34
N GLY A 421 12.18 -14.26 -11.94
CA GLY A 421 11.70 -14.51 -10.59
C GLY A 421 10.21 -14.25 -10.46
N THR A 422 9.67 -14.63 -9.31
CA THR A 422 8.29 -14.38 -8.93
C THR A 422 8.18 -12.96 -8.40
N VAL A 423 7.33 -12.15 -9.01
CA VAL A 423 7.04 -10.78 -8.59
C VAL A 423 5.58 -10.70 -8.16
N VAL A 424 5.35 -10.19 -6.96
CA VAL A 424 4.01 -9.85 -6.48
C VAL A 424 3.87 -8.34 -6.50
N LEU A 425 2.88 -7.86 -7.24
CA LEU A 425 2.48 -6.46 -7.29
C LEU A 425 1.16 -6.32 -6.56
N GLN A 426 1.10 -5.37 -5.63
CA GLN A 426 -0.11 -4.95 -4.96
C GLN A 426 -0.27 -3.45 -5.15
N GLY A 427 -1.48 -3.04 -5.49
CA GLY A 427 -1.77 -1.66 -5.84
C GLY A 427 -3.25 -1.33 -5.83
N ILE A 428 -3.56 -0.14 -6.33
CA ILE A 428 -4.87 0.46 -6.32
C ILE A 428 -5.17 0.98 -7.72
N VAL A 429 -6.31 0.59 -8.26
CA VAL A 429 -6.88 1.21 -9.45
C VAL A 429 -7.80 2.35 -9.04
N TYR A 430 -7.57 3.52 -9.64
CA TYR A 430 -8.42 4.69 -9.45
C TYR A 430 -9.51 4.72 -10.52
N ILE A 431 -10.77 4.70 -10.08
CA ILE A 431 -11.94 4.86 -10.95
C ILE A 431 -12.59 6.20 -10.62
N PHE A 432 -12.41 7.19 -11.49
CA PHE A 432 -12.88 8.55 -11.26
C PHE A 432 -14.41 8.63 -11.27
N ASN A 433 -14.96 9.28 -10.25
CA ASN A 433 -16.37 9.66 -10.21
C ASN A 433 -16.59 10.88 -11.13
N PRO A 434 -17.86 11.18 -11.52
CA PRO A 434 -18.16 12.40 -12.27
C PRO A 434 -17.68 13.64 -11.52
N PRO A 435 -16.98 14.58 -12.20
CA PRO A 435 -16.49 15.82 -11.59
C PRO A 435 -17.59 16.61 -10.90
N ASP A 436 -17.34 17.00 -9.66
CA ASP A 436 -18.24 17.81 -8.83
C ASP A 436 -17.49 19.03 -8.29
N PRO A 437 -17.79 20.25 -8.81
CA PRO A 437 -17.15 21.48 -8.35
C PRO A 437 -17.32 21.75 -6.85
N SER A 438 -18.38 21.22 -6.22
CA SER A 438 -18.61 21.41 -4.79
C SER A 438 -17.61 20.67 -3.91
N ILE A 439 -16.93 19.64 -4.44
CA ILE A 439 -15.93 18.87 -3.69
C ILE A 439 -14.62 19.65 -3.55
N VAL A 440 -14.26 20.45 -4.56
CA VAL A 440 -12.99 21.18 -4.62
C VAL A 440 -13.09 22.58 -4.01
N GLN A 441 -14.30 23.13 -3.89
CA GLN A 441 -14.53 24.40 -3.19
C GLN A 441 -14.49 24.18 -1.68
N SER A 442 -13.44 24.65 -1.01
CA SER A 442 -13.37 24.64 0.45
C SER A 442 -14.46 25.53 1.04
N ASP A 443 -15.26 24.98 1.97
CA ASP A 443 -16.36 25.65 2.69
C ASP A 443 -15.97 26.96 3.44
N ASP A 444 -14.68 27.28 3.54
CA ASP A 444 -14.18 28.49 4.21
C ASP A 444 -14.48 29.80 3.45
N ALA A 445 -15.09 29.74 2.27
CA ALA A 445 -15.50 30.94 1.53
C ALA A 445 -16.74 31.65 2.12
N GLY A 446 -17.45 31.04 3.08
CA GLY A 446 -18.72 31.55 3.62
C GLY A 446 -18.69 32.21 5.01
N ALA A 447 -17.55 32.26 5.70
CA ALA A 447 -17.51 32.59 7.13
C ALA A 447 -17.10 34.03 7.50
N VAL A 448 -17.05 34.97 6.55
CA VAL A 448 -16.76 36.38 6.87
C VAL A 448 -17.62 37.31 6.00
N GLU A 449 -18.88 37.48 6.39
CA GLU A 449 -19.66 38.70 6.11
C GLU A 449 -19.68 39.62 7.33
#